data_AF-A0A829GT17-F1
#
_entry.id   AF-A0A829GT17-F1
#
_cell.length_a   1.000
_cell.length_b   1.000
_cell.length_c   1.000
_cell.angle_alpha   90.00
_cell.angle_beta   90.00
_cell.angle_gamma   90.00
#
_symmetry.space_group_name_H-M   'P 1'
#
loop_
_entity.id
_entity.type
_entity.pdbx_description
1 polymer ?
#
loop_
_entity_poly.entity_id
_entity_poly.type
_entity_poly.pdbx_seq_one_letter_code
_entity_poly.pdbx_strand_id
1 'polypeptide(L)' 'MAFVELEDGDFVNLNLILRIFKENPREKKWVVAMSTGKIAEITDADRILILKHAGFVRARKEKDNEQ' A
#
# COMPACT_ATOMS: atom_id res chain seq x y z
N MET A 1 -12.53 6.12 1.99
CA MET A 1 -12.41 4.86 2.73
C MET A 1 -10.97 4.70 3.19
N ALA A 2 -10.74 4.23 4.43
CA ALA A 2 -9.41 4.12 5.02
C ALA A 2 -8.83 2.70 4.98
N PHE A 3 -9.52 1.74 4.36
CA PHE A 3 -9.04 0.37 4.18
C PHE A 3 -8.68 0.12 2.72
N VAL A 4 -7.64 -0.68 2.49
CA VAL A 4 -7.18 -1.14 1.19
C VAL A 4 -7.11 -2.66 1.24
N GLU A 5 -7.72 -3.32 0.25
CA GLU A 5 -7.59 -4.75 0.00
C GLU A 5 -6.28 -5.01 -0.74
N LEU A 6 -5.51 -5.98 -0.26
CA LEU A 6 -4.23 -6.43 -0.82
C LEU A 6 -4.47 -7.54 -1.86
N GLU A 7 -3.45 -7.84 -2.66
CA GLU A 7 -3.52 -8.90 -3.68
C GLU A 7 -3.82 -10.29 -3.13
N ASP A 8 -3.50 -10.55 -1.85
CA ASP A 8 -3.79 -11.80 -1.15
C ASP A 8 -5.18 -11.85 -0.50
N GLY A 9 -5.97 -10.78 -0.62
CA GLY A 9 -7.29 -10.64 -0.02
C GLY A 9 -7.28 -10.13 1.43
N ASP A 10 -6.12 -9.85 2.01
CA ASP A 10 -6.04 -9.20 3.32
C ASP A 10 -6.40 -7.71 3.22
N PHE A 11 -6.80 -7.12 4.34
CA PHE A 11 -7.13 -5.71 4.43
C PHE A 11 -6.16 -4.94 5.33
N VAL A 12 -5.68 -3.80 4.84
CA VAL A 12 -4.85 -2.86 5.58
C VAL A 12 -5.60 -1.57 5.85
N ASN A 13 -5.64 -1.15 7.11
CA ASN A 13 -6.14 0.17 7.48
C ASN A 13 -5.03 1.22 7.38
N LEU A 14 -5.19 2.15 6.43
CA LEU A 14 -4.27 3.25 6.15
C LEU A 14 -4.02 4.13 7.37
N ASN A 15 -5.02 4.33 8.24
CA ASN A 15 -4.88 5.16 9.44
C ASN A 15 -3.98 4.53 10.50
N LEU A 16 -3.70 3.23 10.39
CA LEU A 16 -2.85 2.50 11.32
C LEU A 16 -1.43 2.34 10.79
N ILE A 17 -1.15 2.68 9.53
CA ILE A 17 0.19 2.55 8.96
C ILE A 17 1.13 3.58 9.60
N LEU A 18 2.23 3.09 10.18
CA LEU A 18 3.31 3.95 10.66
C LEU A 18 4.43 4.10 9.64
N ARG A 19 4.77 3.00 8.95
CA ARG A 19 5.92 2.96 8.05
C ARG A 19 5.79 1.82 7.02
N ILE A 20 6.28 2.09 5.82
CA ILE A 20 6.42 1.13 4.73
C ILE A 20 7.90 1.09 4.36
N PHE A 21 8.54 -0.08 4.45
CA PHE A 21 9.98 -0.21 4.27
C PHE A 21 10.37 -1.59 3.72
N LYS A 22 11.65 -1.75 3.36
CA LYS A 22 12.25 -3.06 3.11
C LYS A 22 13.19 -3.39 4.25
N GLU A 23 13.10 -4.60 4.80
CA GLU A 23 14.09 -5.09 5.76
C GLU A 23 15.45 -5.25 5.10
N ASN A 24 15.46 -5.80 3.88
CA ASN A 24 16.64 -5.88 3.04
C ASN A 24 16.38 -5.22 1.68
N PRO A 25 17.21 -4.26 1.22
CA PRO A 25 17.03 -3.63 -0.10
C PRO A 25 16.99 -4.61 -1.29
N ARG A 26 17.59 -5.80 -1.13
CA ARG A 26 17.61 -6.87 -2.15
C ARG A 26 16.33 -7.71 -2.20
N GLU A 27 15.46 -7.61 -1.19
CA GLU A 27 14.21 -8.36 -1.16
C GLU A 27 13.17 -7.78 -2.12
N LYS A 28 12.31 -8.67 -2.61
CA LYS A 28 11.21 -8.29 -3.51
C LYS A 28 9.99 -7.78 -2.76
N LYS A 29 9.80 -8.23 -1.52
CA LYS A 29 8.65 -7.85 -0.68
C LYS A 29 8.93 -6.56 0.08
N TRP A 30 7.85 -5.85 0.38
CA TRP A 30 7.84 -4.71 1.27
C TRP A 30 7.15 -5.08 2.58
N VAL A 31 7.37 -4.27 3.61
CA VAL A 31 6.80 -4.47 4.93
C VAL A 31 6.03 -3.23 5.34
N VAL A 32 4.79 -3.42 5.81
CA VAL A 32 3.96 -2.41 6.47
C VAL A 32 3.95 -2.67 7.96
N ALA A 33 4.47 -1.73 8.75
CA ALA A 33 4.32 -1.77 10.20
C ALA A 33 3.18 -0.85 10.66
N MET A 34 2.30 -1.40 11.49
CA MET A 34 1.12 -0.72 11.99
C MET A 34 1.30 -0.27 13.45
N SER A 35 0.55 0.75 13.86
CA SER A 35 0.53 1.26 15.24
C SER A 35 0.02 0.25 16.27
N THR A 36 -0.67 -0.79 15.81
CA THR A 36 -1.12 -1.93 16.63
C THR A 36 0.01 -2.92 16.98
N GLY A 37 1.20 -2.75 16.40
CA GLY A 37 2.28 -3.73 16.47
C GLY A 37 2.19 -4.85 15.42
N LYS A 38 1.11 -4.90 14.62
CA LYS A 38 1.00 -5.83 13.48
C LYS A 38 1.99 -5.42 12.39
N ILE A 39 2.59 -6.43 11.78
CA ILE A 39 3.43 -6.29 10.58
C ILE A 39 2.77 -7.11 9.46
N ALA A 40 2.75 -6.56 8.25
CA ALA A 40 2.28 -7.26 7.05
C ALA A 40 3.34 -7.18 5.95
N GLU A 41 3.64 -8.31 5.33
CA GLU A 41 4.40 -8.34 4.08
C GLU A 41 3.46 -7.99 2.92
N ILE A 42 3.91 -7.13 2.02
CA ILE A 42 3.12 -6.67 0.87
C ILE A 42 3.96 -6.72 -0.41
N THR A 43 3.29 -6.80 -1.56
CA THR A 43 3.95 -6.69 -2.86
C THR A 43 4.27 -5.24 -3.22
N ASP A 44 4.99 -5.02 -4.31
CA ASP A 44 5.18 -3.66 -4.83
C ASP A 44 3.86 -3.07 -5.37
N ALA A 45 2.97 -3.92 -5.89
CA ALA A 45 1.64 -3.50 -6.36
C ALA A 45 0.78 -3.01 -5.19
N ASP A 46 0.73 -3.79 -4.11
CA ASP A 46 0.07 -3.40 -2.85
C ASP A 46 0.62 -2.08 -2.31
N ARG A 47 1.95 -1.91 -2.32
CA ARG A 47 2.60 -0.67 -1.88
C ARG A 47 2.11 0.52 -2.69
N ILE A 48 2.08 0.39 -4.02
CA ILE A 48 1.62 1.45 -4.91
C ILE A 48 0.14 1.76 -4.64
N LEU A 49 -0.69 0.73 -4.44
CA LEU A 49 -2.10 0.89 -4.13
C LEU A 49 -2.29 1.66 -2.81
N ILE A 50 -1.62 1.24 -1.73
CA ILE A 50 -1.62 1.92 -0.43
C ILE A 50 -1.21 3.38 -0.59
N LEU A 51 -0.12 3.67 -1.30
CA LEU A 51 0.37 5.04 -1.49
C LEU A 51 -0.58 5.92 -2.32
N LYS A 52 -1.28 5.35 -3.31
CA LYS A 52 -2.33 6.06 -4.06
C LYS A 52 -3.51 6.40 -3.17
N HIS A 53 -4.03 5.43 -2.42
CA HIS A 53 -5.17 5.64 -1.53
C HIS A 53 -4.85 6.57 -0.35
N ALA A 54 -3.60 6.55 0.13
CA ALA A 54 -3.10 7.48 1.15
C ALA A 54 -2.78 8.88 0.59
N GLY A 55 -2.94 9.12 -0.71
CA GLY A 55 -2.75 10.43 -1.35
C GLY A 55 -1.28 10.83 -1.59
N PHE A 56 -0.31 9.95 -1.34
CA PHE A 56 1.12 10.21 -1.56
C PHE A 56 1.55 10.05 -3.03
N VAL A 57 0.83 9.22 -3.78
CA VAL A 57 1.03 9.06 -5.22
C VAL A 57 -0.20 9.60 -5.92
N ARG A 58 -0.04 10.62 -6.78
CA ARG A 58 -1.10 10.96 -7.73
C ARG A 58 -1.38 9.71 -8.54
N ALA A 59 -2.56 9.12 -8.39
CA ALA A 59 -3.08 8.25 -9.43
C ALA A 59 -2.94 9.07 -10.73
N ARG A 60 -2.13 8.60 -11.70
CA ARG A 60 -2.27 9.15 -13.05
C ARG A 60 -3.75 9.01 -13.32
N LYS A 61 -4.43 10.13 -13.61
CA LYS A 61 -5.74 10.07 -14.25
C LYS A 61 -5.57 9.02 -15.35
N GLU A 62 -6.24 7.88 -15.22
CA GLU A 62 -6.54 7.11 -16.41
C GLU A 62 -7.14 8.14 -17.36
N LYS A 63 -6.60 8.21 -18.58
CA LYS A 63 -7.22 9.08 -19.57
C LYS A 63 -8.68 8.66 -19.59
N ASP A 64 -9.58 9.55 -19.16
CA ASP A 64 -10.99 9.45 -19.49
C ASP A 64 -11.00 9.33 -21.01
N ASN A 65 -11.12 8.10 -21.49
CA ASN A 65 -11.31 7.80 -22.89
C ASN A 65 -12.81 8.00 -23.14
N GLU A 66 -13.27 9.23 -22.91
CA GLU A 66 -14.55 9.73 -23.36
C GLU A 66 -14.27 10.67 -24.53
N GLN A 67 -14.13 10.10 -25.72
CA GLN A 67 -14.57 10.72 -26.96
C GLN A 67 -14.76 9.69 -28.06
#